data_AF-A0A7C5HES0-F1
#
_entry.id   AF-A0A7C5HES0-F1
#
_cell.length_a   1.000
_cell.length_b   1.000
_cell.length_c   1.000
_cell.angle_alpha   90.00
_cell.angle_beta   90.00
_cell.angle_gamma   90.00
#
_symmetry.space_group_name_H-M   'P 1'
#
loop_
_entity.id
_entity.type
_entity.pdbx_description
1 polymer ?
#
loop_
_entity_poly.entity_id
_entity_poly.type
_entity_poly.pdbx_seq_one_letter_code
_entity_poly.pdbx_strand_id
1 'polypeptide(L)'
;MCGIVGYIGDENIKEVLIDGLRELEYRGYDSAGIAVLNGDEIHSYKAVGKLKNLEEKTKSFNPHAFGMGIGHTRWATHGKPTEINAHPHLGAFSYVVHNGIIENYQEIKKELQQDGITFLSQTDTEVIVHLFEKNYKTIGDPLKAFEATIQKLEGAFAVLLITKVDPDRIYFAKYGSPMIVGNNEKGEIFFGSSDAALLGKATEVVYLDDGDYGYTSKEEGIVLLHDGKPKALHKKALTGDKVSAQKGGFRFFMEKEIYEQSDVLVDTILGRALDHEINFEELDAGFFDGIDLIQICACGTSYNSGLACSYLFERQAKIRTQVEIASEFRYKEPLLDPKTLFVVISQSGETADTLEALKMAKAAGLKTLAICNVDNSSIVREADYTLLTRAGIEKGVASTKAFATQVMVMWMLSLYLAQHRETMSKEQIAAEIEAMRHIPAAVKVDPKLHEKMKRLSKRYLHGHGFFFIGRDLFYPLALEGALKLKEISYLHAEGYPAGEMKHGPIALADAELFTVALMPRTVHYDKVKSNVEELSARDATILAISPERFELCDDYVHTYHSDHPMSEFFEMMVVTQLLALEVSVRLGNDVDMPRNLAKSVTVE
;
A
#
# COMPACT_ATOMS: atom_id res chain seq x y z
N MET A 1 1.41 1.54 10.38
CA MET A 1 1.55 2.48 9.24
C MET A 1 2.19 3.77 9.67
N CYS A 2 3.51 3.88 9.61
CA CYS A 2 4.17 5.09 10.09
C CYS A 2 5.44 5.29 9.25
N GLY A 3 6.01 6.49 9.26
CA GLY A 3 7.31 6.77 8.68
C GLY A 3 8.38 6.78 9.76
N ILE A 4 9.49 6.08 9.56
CA ILE A 4 10.72 6.25 10.35
C ILE A 4 11.79 6.85 9.48
N VAL A 5 12.51 7.83 10.03
CA VAL A 5 13.77 8.30 9.48
C VAL A 5 14.83 8.39 10.56
N GLY A 6 16.08 8.25 10.17
CA GLY A 6 17.23 8.44 11.03
C GLY A 6 18.42 8.93 10.22
N TYR A 7 19.35 9.62 10.87
CA TYR A 7 20.52 10.17 10.19
C TYR A 7 21.71 10.28 11.14
N ILE A 8 22.89 9.93 10.63
CA ILE A 8 24.20 10.21 11.22
C ILE A 8 25.07 10.81 10.11
N GLY A 9 25.55 12.04 10.31
CA GLY A 9 26.42 12.69 9.34
C GLY A 9 26.67 14.16 9.62
N ASP A 10 27.23 14.85 8.62
CA ASP A 10 27.75 16.22 8.74
C ASP A 10 26.84 17.28 8.07
N GLU A 11 25.71 16.88 7.47
CA GLU A 11 24.68 17.78 6.95
C GLU A 11 23.76 18.31 8.06
N ASN A 12 22.97 19.34 7.73
CA ASN A 12 21.98 19.89 8.64
C ASN A 12 20.93 18.84 8.99
N ILE A 13 21.12 18.16 10.12
CA ILE A 13 20.31 17.02 10.55
C ILE A 13 18.82 17.35 10.63
N LYS A 14 18.45 18.57 11.02
CA LYS A 14 17.05 19.00 11.03
C LYS A 14 16.45 18.90 9.63
N GLU A 15 17.14 19.45 8.63
CA GLU A 15 16.66 19.44 7.24
C GLU A 15 16.63 18.01 6.68
N VAL A 16 17.66 17.20 6.95
CA VAL A 16 17.69 15.80 6.50
C VAL A 16 16.51 15.01 7.06
N LEU A 17 16.22 15.12 8.37
CA LEU A 17 15.10 14.42 9.00
C LEU A 17 13.75 14.94 8.49
N ILE A 18 13.54 16.26 8.44
CA ILE A 18 12.29 16.85 7.96
C ILE A 18 12.03 16.46 6.49
N ASP A 19 13.04 16.49 5.64
CA ASP A 19 12.92 16.10 4.24
C ASP A 19 12.58 14.61 4.10
N GLY A 20 13.22 13.75 4.90
CA GLY A 20 12.88 12.33 4.92
C GLY A 20 11.44 12.09 5.38
N LEU A 21 10.99 12.79 6.42
CA LEU A 21 9.60 12.71 6.91
C LEU A 21 8.61 13.21 5.85
N ARG A 22 8.97 14.23 5.06
CA ARG A 22 8.12 14.75 3.98
C ARG A 22 7.88 13.69 2.91
N GLU A 23 8.92 12.93 2.57
CA GLU A 23 8.77 11.82 1.64
C GLU A 23 7.97 10.66 2.22
N LEU A 24 7.78 10.57 3.54
CA LEU A 24 7.01 9.52 4.22
C LEU A 24 5.65 9.99 4.77
N GLU A 25 5.26 11.25 4.56
CA GLU A 25 4.00 11.79 5.11
C GLU A 25 2.76 11.04 4.60
N TYR A 26 2.84 10.47 3.40
CA TYR A 26 1.77 9.63 2.83
C TYR A 26 1.51 8.34 3.62
N ARG A 27 2.44 7.92 4.50
CA ARG A 27 2.30 6.75 5.39
C ARG A 27 1.65 7.08 6.73
N GLY A 28 1.57 8.36 7.10
CA GLY A 28 0.98 8.80 8.37
C GLY A 28 1.12 10.31 8.55
N TYR A 29 0.04 10.96 8.97
CA TYR A 29 -0.05 12.42 9.06
C TYR A 29 -0.90 12.88 10.26
N ASP A 30 -1.13 12.01 11.25
CA ASP A 30 -1.83 12.36 12.49
C ASP A 30 -0.95 13.17 13.43
N SER A 31 0.36 12.93 13.40
CA SER A 31 1.38 13.69 14.14
C SER A 31 2.78 13.37 13.60
N ALA A 32 3.74 14.22 13.88
CA ALA A 32 5.14 14.00 13.54
C ALA A 32 6.08 14.51 14.65
N GLY A 33 7.30 13.99 14.69
CA GLY A 33 8.32 14.50 15.60
C GLY A 33 9.72 14.07 15.24
N ILE A 34 10.71 14.76 15.83
CA ILE A 34 12.13 14.46 15.73
C ILE A 34 12.80 14.53 17.10
N ALA A 35 13.88 13.77 17.26
CA ALA A 35 14.84 13.91 18.35
C ALA A 35 16.24 13.98 17.75
N VAL A 36 16.99 15.01 18.13
CA VAL A 36 18.33 15.29 17.62
C VAL A 36 19.29 15.38 18.79
N LEU A 37 20.30 14.52 18.80
CA LEU A 37 21.45 14.64 19.67
C LEU A 37 22.41 15.69 19.07
N ASN A 38 22.65 16.75 19.82
CA ASN A 38 23.48 17.88 19.43
C ASN A 38 24.48 18.16 20.58
N GLY A 39 25.70 17.65 20.45
CA GLY A 39 26.62 17.55 21.59
C GLY A 39 26.08 16.56 22.63
N ASP A 40 26.07 16.96 23.91
CA ASP A 40 25.61 16.11 25.02
C ASP A 40 24.10 16.22 25.32
N GLU A 41 23.38 17.04 24.55
CA GLU A 41 21.95 17.29 24.73
C GLU A 41 21.11 16.70 23.61
N ILE A 42 19.96 16.12 23.97
CA ILE A 42 18.96 15.66 23.01
C ILE A 42 17.81 16.68 23.00
N HIS A 43 17.58 17.30 21.85
CA HIS A 43 16.43 18.17 21.62
C HIS A 43 15.32 17.38 20.92
N SER A 44 14.11 17.40 21.48
CA SER A 44 12.94 16.73 20.90
C SER A 44 11.82 17.70 20.61
N TYR A 45 11.21 17.55 19.42
CA TYR A 45 10.10 18.36 18.96
C TYR A 45 9.00 17.45 18.42
N LYS A 46 7.75 17.75 18.77
CA LYS A 46 6.58 16.99 18.34
C LYS A 46 5.45 17.94 17.94
N ALA A 47 4.65 17.55 16.96
CA ALA A 47 3.49 18.30 16.53
C ALA A 47 2.34 17.36 16.14
N VAL A 48 1.10 17.74 16.47
CA VAL A 48 -0.10 17.07 15.98
C VAL A 48 -0.44 17.58 14.57
N GLY A 49 -0.97 16.69 13.73
CA GLY A 49 -1.33 16.94 12.34
C GLY A 49 -0.16 16.83 11.37
N LYS A 50 -0.32 17.50 10.22
CA LYS A 50 0.61 17.46 9.09
C LYS A 50 2.01 17.96 9.47
N LEU A 51 3.01 17.49 8.71
CA LEU A 51 4.43 17.75 8.94
C LEU A 51 4.77 19.25 9.01
N LYS A 52 4.05 20.10 8.26
CA LYS A 52 4.20 21.56 8.30
C LYS A 52 4.13 22.14 9.72
N ASN A 53 3.35 21.54 10.61
CA ASN A 53 3.27 21.98 12.01
C ASN A 53 4.58 21.72 12.76
N LEU A 54 5.27 20.61 12.46
CA LEU A 54 6.59 20.31 13.01
C LEU A 54 7.67 21.22 12.40
N GLU A 55 7.57 21.53 11.10
CA GLU A 55 8.47 22.49 10.43
C GLU A 55 8.43 23.86 11.10
N GLU A 56 7.22 24.38 11.40
CA GLU A 56 7.10 25.68 12.08
C GLU A 56 7.65 25.61 13.51
N LYS A 57 7.40 24.53 14.26
CA LYS A 57 7.95 24.35 15.61
C LYS A 57 9.48 24.25 15.66
N THR A 58 10.11 23.74 14.61
CA THR A 58 11.57 23.53 14.54
C THR A 58 12.30 24.66 13.82
N LYS A 59 11.59 25.72 13.41
CA LYS A 59 12.14 26.82 12.60
C LYS A 59 13.33 27.55 13.22
N SER A 60 13.29 27.76 14.54
CA SER A 60 14.38 28.43 15.27
C SER A 60 15.50 27.48 15.73
N PHE A 61 15.34 26.17 15.53
CA PHE A 61 16.34 25.18 15.92
C PHE A 61 17.41 25.05 14.84
N ASN A 62 18.67 25.32 15.19
CA ASN A 62 19.82 25.23 14.29
C ASN A 62 20.89 24.34 14.94
N PRO A 63 20.90 23.03 14.67
CA PRO A 63 21.87 22.10 15.24
C PRO A 63 23.29 22.32 14.66
N HIS A 64 24.30 21.78 15.33
CA HIS A 64 25.67 21.73 14.81
C HIS A 64 25.76 20.85 13.54
N ALA A 65 26.87 20.99 12.81
CA ALA A 65 27.07 20.31 11.53
C ALA A 65 27.08 18.78 11.68
N PHE A 66 27.84 18.22 12.63
CA PHE A 66 27.77 16.80 12.94
C PHE A 66 26.65 16.53 13.95
N GLY A 67 25.78 15.59 13.63
CA GLY A 67 24.70 15.21 14.53
C GLY A 67 24.12 13.84 14.23
N MET A 68 23.39 13.34 15.22
CA MET A 68 22.66 12.09 15.15
C MET A 68 21.20 12.32 15.55
N GLY A 69 20.26 11.72 14.84
CA GLY A 69 18.86 11.96 15.13
C GLY A 69 17.92 10.99 14.46
N ILE A 70 16.72 10.95 15.02
CA ILE A 70 15.62 10.08 14.62
C ILE A 70 14.36 10.90 14.45
N GLY A 71 13.52 10.50 13.51
CA GLY A 71 12.27 11.17 13.18
C GLY A 71 11.16 10.18 12.91
N HIS A 72 9.94 10.64 13.10
CA HIS A 72 8.75 9.81 12.91
C HIS A 72 7.55 10.59 12.37
N THR A 73 6.82 9.97 11.44
CA THR A 73 5.44 10.35 11.11
C THR A 73 4.50 9.23 11.56
N ARG A 74 3.41 9.60 12.24
CA ARG A 74 2.55 8.66 12.96
C ARG A 74 1.17 8.52 12.32
N TRP A 75 0.70 7.28 12.27
CA TRP A 75 -0.69 6.87 12.18
C TRP A 75 -1.11 6.29 13.53
N ALA A 76 -2.16 6.83 14.15
CA ALA A 76 -2.55 6.41 15.48
C ALA A 76 -3.26 5.04 15.45
N THR A 77 -2.61 3.99 15.97
CA THR A 77 -3.25 2.70 16.30
C THR A 77 -3.71 2.67 17.76
N HIS A 78 -2.80 2.99 18.68
CA HIS A 78 -3.06 3.08 20.12
C HIS A 78 -3.00 4.52 20.63
N GLY A 79 -4.07 5.02 21.25
CA GLY A 79 -4.11 6.36 21.84
C GLY A 79 -4.29 7.49 20.81
N LYS A 80 -5.05 8.52 21.21
CA LYS A 80 -5.45 9.63 20.33
C LYS A 80 -4.24 10.41 19.77
N PRO A 81 -4.36 11.01 18.58
CA PRO A 81 -3.37 11.95 18.05
C PRO A 81 -3.16 13.14 19.01
N THR A 82 -2.11 13.08 19.81
CA THR A 82 -1.70 14.12 20.77
C THR A 82 -0.19 14.25 20.74
N GLU A 83 0.36 15.40 21.17
CA GLU A 83 1.82 15.55 21.24
C GLU A 83 2.48 14.54 22.19
N ILE A 84 1.78 14.14 23.26
CA ILE A 84 2.26 13.14 24.22
C ILE A 84 2.39 11.76 23.55
N ASN A 85 1.43 11.39 22.70
CA ASN A 85 1.43 10.12 21.98
C ASN A 85 2.24 10.17 20.68
N ALA A 86 2.70 11.34 20.25
CA ALA A 86 3.57 11.47 19.09
C ALA A 86 4.97 10.95 19.44
N HIS A 87 5.61 10.31 18.47
CA HIS A 87 7.01 9.89 18.58
C HIS A 87 7.94 11.08 18.31
N PRO A 88 9.21 11.06 18.76
CA PRO A 88 9.89 10.00 19.55
C PRO A 88 9.45 9.93 21.02
N HIS A 89 9.29 8.74 21.59
CA HIS A 89 9.06 8.60 23.04
C HIS A 89 10.36 8.78 23.82
N LEU A 90 10.26 9.32 25.04
CA LEU A 90 11.42 9.65 25.89
C LEU A 90 11.49 8.77 27.13
N GLY A 91 12.71 8.40 27.51
CA GLY A 91 13.07 7.93 28.84
C GLY A 91 13.80 9.04 29.63
N ALA A 92 14.57 8.66 30.65
CA ALA A 92 15.39 9.60 31.40
C ALA A 92 16.58 10.14 30.58
N PHE A 93 17.14 9.32 29.69
CA PHE A 93 18.31 9.66 28.87
C PHE A 93 18.29 9.08 27.45
N SER A 94 17.23 8.37 27.07
CA SER A 94 17.06 7.76 25.74
C SER A 94 15.79 8.23 25.02
N TYR A 95 15.79 8.13 23.69
CA TYR A 95 14.63 8.43 22.84
C TYR A 95 14.45 7.34 21.80
N VAL A 96 13.19 7.00 21.52
CA VAL A 96 12.84 5.91 20.61
C VAL A 96 11.76 6.32 19.60
N VAL A 97 11.91 5.89 18.36
CA VAL A 97 10.84 5.85 17.36
C VAL A 97 10.54 4.41 16.99
N HIS A 98 9.27 4.13 16.71
CA HIS A 98 8.77 2.79 16.47
C HIS A 98 7.71 2.79 15.36
N ASN A 99 7.80 1.84 14.46
CA ASN A 99 6.77 1.47 13.51
C ASN A 99 6.35 0.06 13.82
N GLY A 100 5.07 -0.17 14.09
CA GLY A 100 4.65 -1.50 14.51
C GLY A 100 3.58 -1.47 15.60
N ILE A 101 3.37 -2.64 16.19
CA ILE A 101 2.61 -2.86 17.42
C ILE A 101 3.44 -3.79 18.31
N ILE A 102 3.62 -3.39 19.57
CA ILE A 102 4.13 -4.26 20.62
C ILE A 102 2.94 -4.91 21.31
N GLU A 103 2.68 -6.19 21.04
CA GLU A 103 1.47 -6.88 21.50
C GLU A 103 1.47 -7.12 23.01
N ASN A 104 2.63 -7.46 23.57
CA ASN A 104 2.81 -7.72 25.00
C ASN A 104 3.10 -6.44 25.83
N TYR A 105 2.84 -5.25 25.29
CA TYR A 105 3.17 -3.98 25.96
C TYR A 105 2.52 -3.83 27.34
N GLN A 106 1.32 -4.40 27.55
CA GLN A 106 0.61 -4.29 28.83
C GLN A 106 1.36 -5.05 29.95
N GLU A 107 1.91 -6.21 29.62
CA GLU A 107 2.69 -7.02 30.56
C GLU A 107 3.98 -6.31 30.94
N ILE A 108 4.71 -5.82 29.94
CA ILE A 108 5.95 -5.07 30.12
C ILE A 108 5.70 -3.79 30.92
N LYS A 109 4.63 -3.04 30.59
CA LYS A 109 4.24 -1.81 31.29
C LYS A 109 3.96 -2.08 32.76
N LYS A 110 3.23 -3.15 33.08
CA LYS A 110 2.92 -3.52 34.46
C LYS A 110 4.18 -3.85 35.26
N GLU A 111 5.12 -4.60 34.68
CA GLU A 111 6.41 -4.89 35.31
C GLU A 111 7.21 -3.60 35.59
N LEU A 112 7.34 -2.72 34.60
CA LEU A 112 8.06 -1.46 34.74
C LEU A 112 7.41 -0.54 35.79
N GLN A 113 6.08 -0.52 35.87
CA GLN A 113 5.35 0.22 36.90
C GLN A 113 5.58 -0.34 38.31
N GLN A 114 5.76 -1.66 38.46
CA GLN A 114 6.13 -2.27 39.74
C GLN A 114 7.54 -1.85 40.19
N ASP A 115 8.42 -1.55 39.23
CA ASP A 115 9.75 -0.97 39.49
C ASP A 115 9.72 0.56 39.71
N GLY A 116 8.54 1.17 39.77
CA GLY A 116 8.36 2.60 40.04
C GLY A 116 8.46 3.51 38.81
N ILE A 117 8.46 2.96 37.59
CA ILE A 117 8.51 3.75 36.36
C ILE A 117 7.12 4.33 36.06
N THR A 118 7.08 5.64 35.81
CA THR A 118 5.85 6.35 35.44
C THR A 118 5.76 6.49 33.92
N PHE A 119 4.60 6.16 33.36
CA PHE A 119 4.31 6.30 31.93
C PHE A 119 3.52 7.59 31.67
N LEU A 120 3.90 8.30 30.60
CA LEU A 120 3.27 9.55 30.20
C LEU A 120 2.19 9.35 29.14
N SER A 121 2.35 8.34 28.28
CA SER A 121 1.55 8.14 27.09
C SER A 121 0.66 6.89 27.18
N GLN A 122 -0.24 6.81 26.20
CA GLN A 122 -1.14 5.67 26.00
C GLN A 122 -0.62 4.69 24.94
N THR A 123 0.58 4.93 24.41
CA THR A 123 1.13 4.12 23.33
C THR A 123 1.85 2.89 23.89
N ASP A 124 1.87 1.85 23.08
CA ASP A 124 2.69 0.66 23.24
C ASP A 124 4.19 0.99 23.16
N THR A 125 4.59 1.92 22.29
CA THR A 125 5.98 2.32 22.06
C THR A 125 6.75 2.74 23.32
N GLU A 126 6.10 3.42 24.28
CA GLU A 126 6.80 3.96 25.45
C GLU A 126 7.46 2.86 26.31
N VAL A 127 6.98 1.61 26.24
CA VAL A 127 7.60 0.50 26.98
C VAL A 127 9.02 0.21 26.51
N ILE A 128 9.33 0.47 25.23
CA ILE A 128 10.63 0.15 24.62
C ILE A 128 11.75 0.98 25.26
N VAL A 129 11.54 2.29 25.40
CA VAL A 129 12.58 3.18 25.95
C VAL A 129 12.81 2.94 27.44
N HIS A 130 11.75 2.72 28.21
CA HIS A 130 11.86 2.42 29.64
C HIS A 130 12.49 1.04 29.90
N LEU A 131 12.17 0.04 29.07
CA LEU A 131 12.77 -1.29 29.17
C LEU A 131 14.26 -1.24 28.83
N PHE A 132 14.66 -0.50 27.80
CA PHE A 132 16.08 -0.27 27.47
C PHE A 132 16.84 0.35 28.65
N GLU A 133 16.34 1.42 29.24
CA GLU A 133 17.02 2.08 30.36
C GLU A 133 17.11 1.20 31.61
N LYS A 134 16.08 0.39 31.89
CA LYS A 134 16.10 -0.62 32.96
C LYS A 134 17.19 -1.67 32.72
N ASN A 135 17.24 -2.22 31.50
CA ASN A 135 18.23 -3.21 31.11
C ASN A 135 19.65 -2.63 31.18
N TYR A 136 19.84 -1.40 30.71
CA TYR A 136 21.14 -0.72 30.76
C TYR A 136 21.64 -0.50 32.19
N LYS A 137 20.78 -0.07 33.11
CA LYS A 137 21.14 0.10 34.53
C LYS A 137 21.66 -1.20 35.18
N THR A 138 21.24 -2.35 34.66
CA THR A 138 21.64 -3.67 35.17
C THR A 138 22.86 -4.22 34.46
N ILE A 139 22.94 -4.06 33.13
CA ILE A 139 23.94 -4.70 32.27
C ILE A 139 25.20 -3.82 32.09
N GLY A 140 25.02 -2.49 32.01
CA GLY A 140 26.09 -1.51 31.78
C GLY A 140 26.61 -1.41 30.34
N ASP A 141 26.24 -2.34 29.46
CA ASP A 141 26.58 -2.32 28.03
C ASP A 141 25.35 -1.94 27.19
N PRO A 142 25.39 -0.83 26.42
CA PRO A 142 24.25 -0.35 25.64
C PRO A 142 23.73 -1.35 24.60
N LEU A 143 24.62 -2.03 23.87
CA LEU A 143 24.22 -2.97 22.83
C LEU A 143 23.52 -4.19 23.42
N LYS A 144 24.08 -4.78 24.48
CA LYS A 144 23.46 -5.90 25.19
C LYS A 144 22.17 -5.50 25.88
N ALA A 145 22.06 -4.26 26.38
CA ALA A 145 20.81 -3.75 26.93
C ALA A 145 19.73 -3.61 25.85
N PHE A 146 20.10 -3.15 24.65
CA PHE A 146 19.20 -3.08 23.51
C PHE A 146 18.78 -4.47 23.04
N GLU A 147 19.72 -5.42 22.94
CA GLU A 147 19.44 -6.83 22.65
C GLU A 147 18.46 -7.47 23.65
N ALA A 148 18.70 -7.29 24.96
CA ALA A 148 17.79 -7.79 25.99
C ALA A 148 16.40 -7.12 25.94
N THR A 149 16.32 -5.89 25.41
CA THR A 149 15.06 -5.18 25.21
C THR A 149 14.28 -5.80 24.07
N ILE A 150 14.89 -5.97 22.89
CA ILE A 150 14.22 -6.50 21.69
C ILE A 150 13.80 -7.96 21.86
N GLN A 151 14.56 -8.77 22.62
CA GLN A 151 14.21 -10.17 22.90
C GLN A 151 12.94 -10.34 23.73
N LYS A 152 12.50 -9.28 24.42
CA LYS A 152 11.29 -9.30 25.24
C LYS A 152 10.06 -8.75 24.51
N LEU A 153 10.24 -8.11 23.36
CA LEU A 153 9.14 -7.53 22.60
C LEU A 153 8.44 -8.62 21.77
N GLU A 154 7.12 -8.65 21.83
CA GLU A 154 6.27 -9.49 20.96
C GLU A 154 5.46 -8.59 20.02
N GLY A 155 5.18 -9.10 18.82
CA GLY A 155 4.48 -8.37 17.76
C GLY A 155 5.41 -8.01 16.60
N ALA A 156 5.03 -6.99 15.82
CA ALA A 156 5.79 -6.52 14.66
C ALA A 156 6.29 -5.09 14.91
N PHE A 157 7.60 -4.85 14.83
CA PHE A 157 8.23 -3.56 15.09
C PHE A 157 9.45 -3.27 14.20
N ALA A 158 9.66 -2.00 13.91
CA ALA A 158 10.93 -1.42 13.48
C ALA A 158 11.25 -0.27 14.42
N VAL A 159 12.45 -0.28 15.01
CA VAL A 159 12.83 0.61 16.10
C VAL A 159 14.11 1.34 15.72
N LEU A 160 14.16 2.65 15.99
CA LEU A 160 15.42 3.39 16.15
C LEU A 160 15.49 3.99 17.54
N LEU A 161 16.64 3.88 18.19
CA LEU A 161 16.89 4.41 19.52
C LEU A 161 18.20 5.20 19.56
N ILE A 162 18.15 6.38 20.17
CA ILE A 162 19.33 7.19 20.50
C ILE A 162 19.40 7.42 22.00
N THR A 163 20.60 7.56 22.55
CA THR A 163 20.79 7.64 23.99
C THR A 163 22.01 8.47 24.38
N LYS A 164 21.94 9.17 25.51
CA LYS A 164 23.08 9.95 26.03
C LYS A 164 24.23 9.10 26.55
N VAL A 165 23.99 7.82 26.89
CA VAL A 165 25.03 6.93 27.42
C VAL A 165 25.91 6.31 26.33
N ASP A 166 25.50 6.45 25.06
CA ASP A 166 26.29 6.06 23.88
C ASP A 166 25.99 7.08 22.76
N PRO A 167 26.60 8.28 22.82
CA PRO A 167 26.22 9.44 21.99
C PRO A 167 26.65 9.32 20.52
N ASP A 168 27.36 8.26 20.14
CA ASP A 168 27.89 8.09 18.78
C ASP A 168 27.12 7.05 17.95
N ARG A 169 26.03 6.48 18.51
CA ARG A 169 25.34 5.33 17.92
C ARG A 169 23.81 5.48 17.84
N ILE A 170 23.25 5.16 16.66
CA ILE A 170 21.81 4.85 16.53
C ILE A 170 21.66 3.34 16.62
N TYR A 171 20.88 2.86 17.59
CA TYR A 171 20.48 1.45 17.67
C TYR A 171 19.25 1.22 16.80
N PHE A 172 19.19 0.06 16.16
CA PHE A 172 18.07 -0.31 15.30
C PHE A 172 17.72 -1.78 15.43
N ALA A 173 16.44 -2.11 15.29
CA ALA A 173 15.95 -3.49 15.21
C ALA A 173 14.72 -3.59 14.30
N LYS A 174 14.59 -4.70 13.58
CA LYS A 174 13.46 -5.02 12.71
C LYS A 174 12.88 -6.40 13.02
N TYR A 175 11.56 -6.46 13.12
CA TYR A 175 10.76 -7.67 13.10
C TYR A 175 9.37 -7.35 12.52
N GLY A 176 9.01 -7.89 11.36
CA GLY A 176 7.73 -7.62 10.68
C GLY A 176 7.66 -6.26 9.98
N SER A 177 7.86 -5.13 10.67
CA SER A 177 7.79 -3.80 10.05
C SER A 177 9.03 -3.45 9.20
N PRO A 178 8.91 -2.77 8.05
CA PRO A 178 10.03 -2.51 7.15
C PRO A 178 11.00 -1.44 7.69
N MET A 179 12.30 -1.67 7.48
CA MET A 179 13.38 -0.73 7.77
C MET A 179 14.56 -0.96 6.84
N ILE A 180 15.13 0.14 6.36
CA ILE A 180 16.21 0.19 5.38
C ILE A 180 17.30 1.12 5.92
N VAL A 181 18.56 0.70 5.79
CA VAL A 181 19.72 1.50 6.16
C VAL A 181 20.50 1.83 4.88
N GLY A 182 20.65 3.11 4.59
CA GLY A 182 21.38 3.61 3.43
C GLY A 182 22.69 4.28 3.80
N ASN A 183 23.67 4.20 2.90
CA ASN A 183 24.92 4.95 3.00
C ASN A 183 25.20 5.72 1.70
N ASN A 184 25.99 6.79 1.79
CA ASN A 184 26.49 7.51 0.63
C ASN A 184 28.04 7.53 0.57
N GLU A 185 28.58 8.13 -0.48
CA GLU A 185 30.03 8.22 -0.70
C GLU A 185 30.77 9.05 0.36
N LYS A 186 30.07 9.94 1.07
CA LYS A 186 30.63 10.73 2.17
C LYS A 186 30.72 9.95 3.49
N GLY A 187 30.20 8.72 3.54
CA GLY A 187 30.13 7.92 4.76
C GLY A 187 28.96 8.28 5.67
N GLU A 188 28.00 9.05 5.19
CA GLU A 188 26.79 9.38 5.95
C GLU A 188 25.81 8.21 5.92
N ILE A 189 25.07 8.05 7.02
CA ILE A 189 24.17 6.92 7.21
C ILE A 189 22.74 7.45 7.40
N PHE A 190 21.82 6.87 6.66
CA PHE A 190 20.42 7.24 6.63
C PHE A 190 19.56 6.03 6.96
N PHE A 191 18.46 6.24 7.67
CA PHE A 191 17.43 5.24 7.87
C PHE A 191 16.12 5.68 7.23
N GLY A 192 15.38 4.71 6.70
CA GLY A 192 14.05 4.93 6.14
C GLY A 192 13.18 3.69 6.31
N SER A 193 11.89 3.88 6.55
CA SER A 193 10.91 2.80 6.42
C SER A 193 10.46 2.55 4.97
N SER A 194 11.06 3.24 4.00
CA SER A 194 10.84 3.11 2.56
C SER A 194 11.97 3.83 1.80
N ASP A 195 12.29 3.33 0.60
CA ASP A 195 13.26 3.94 -0.31
C ASP A 195 13.02 5.43 -0.57
N ALA A 196 11.76 5.87 -0.58
CA ALA A 196 11.39 7.26 -0.84
C ALA A 196 12.14 8.26 0.06
N ALA A 197 12.40 7.90 1.33
CA ALA A 197 13.13 8.77 2.27
C ALA A 197 14.63 8.87 1.96
N LEU A 198 15.17 7.90 1.23
CA LEU A 198 16.59 7.71 0.94
C LEU A 198 16.96 8.14 -0.49
N LEU A 199 15.99 8.23 -1.40
CA LEU A 199 16.22 8.60 -2.81
C LEU A 199 16.92 9.96 -2.93
N GLY A 200 18.03 9.97 -3.69
CA GLY A 200 18.87 11.15 -3.88
C GLY A 200 19.70 11.55 -2.66
N LYS A 201 19.71 10.74 -1.58
CA LYS A 201 20.56 10.93 -0.39
C LYS A 201 21.55 9.77 -0.22
N ALA A 202 21.08 8.53 -0.36
CA ALA A 202 21.89 7.32 -0.31
C ALA A 202 22.21 6.81 -1.72
N THR A 203 23.38 6.19 -1.88
CA THR A 203 23.80 5.51 -3.12
C THR A 203 23.60 4.00 -3.01
N GLU A 204 23.80 3.45 -1.81
CA GLU A 204 23.61 2.04 -1.49
C GLU A 204 22.67 1.89 -0.30
N VAL A 205 21.94 0.78 -0.27
CA VAL A 205 21.02 0.42 0.81
C VAL A 205 21.18 -1.03 1.24
N VAL A 206 20.90 -1.30 2.51
CA VAL A 206 20.76 -2.62 3.12
C VAL A 206 19.32 -2.76 3.59
N TYR A 207 18.62 -3.74 3.04
CA TYR A 207 17.28 -4.15 3.50
C TYR A 207 17.44 -5.12 4.64
N LEU A 208 16.81 -4.82 5.78
CA LEU A 208 16.91 -5.64 6.97
C LEU A 208 15.90 -6.80 6.91
N ASP A 209 16.30 -7.98 7.40
CA ASP A 209 15.43 -9.14 7.56
C ASP A 209 14.77 -9.13 8.95
N ASP A 210 13.74 -9.96 9.12
CA ASP A 210 13.10 -10.12 10.44
C ASP A 210 14.08 -10.76 11.43
N GLY A 211 14.24 -10.15 12.60
CA GLY A 211 15.23 -10.54 13.61
C GLY A 211 16.56 -9.80 13.51
N ASP A 212 16.77 -8.99 12.47
CA ASP A 212 17.97 -8.17 12.35
C ASP A 212 17.96 -7.00 13.36
N TYR A 213 19.07 -6.79 14.05
CA TYR A 213 19.30 -5.65 14.94
C TYR A 213 20.76 -5.24 14.96
N GLY A 214 21.06 -4.08 15.54
CA GLY A 214 22.43 -3.62 15.66
C GLY A 214 22.51 -2.12 15.92
N TYR A 215 23.59 -1.51 15.45
CA TYR A 215 23.79 -0.08 15.55
C TYR A 215 24.54 0.47 14.35
N THR A 216 24.45 1.77 14.15
CA THR A 216 25.27 2.51 13.20
C THR A 216 26.10 3.57 13.91
N SER A 217 27.31 3.84 13.42
CA SER A 217 28.18 4.91 13.90
C SER A 217 29.01 5.48 12.75
N LYS A 218 29.57 6.68 12.95
CA LYS A 218 30.49 7.29 11.95
C LYS A 218 31.75 6.45 11.73
N GLU A 219 32.26 5.81 12.77
CA GLU A 219 33.53 5.06 12.72
C GLU A 219 33.36 3.63 12.19
N GLU A 220 32.31 2.92 12.63
CA GLU A 220 32.12 1.49 12.32
C GLU A 220 31.15 1.26 11.15
N GLY A 221 30.43 2.30 10.71
CA GLY A 221 29.44 2.18 9.65
C GLY A 221 28.19 1.46 10.14
N ILE A 222 27.82 0.36 9.48
CA ILE A 222 26.64 -0.45 9.84
C ILE A 222 27.12 -1.74 10.49
N VAL A 223 26.80 -1.94 11.77
CA VAL A 223 27.04 -3.19 12.49
C VAL A 223 25.73 -3.94 12.62
N LEU A 224 25.64 -5.07 11.92
CA LEU A 224 24.43 -5.88 11.82
C LEU A 224 24.59 -7.22 12.53
N LEU A 225 23.62 -7.55 13.37
CA LEU A 225 23.50 -8.81 14.10
C LEU A 225 22.19 -9.51 13.74
N HIS A 226 22.23 -10.84 13.77
CA HIS A 226 21.08 -11.72 13.64
C HIS A 226 21.29 -12.90 14.60
N ASP A 227 20.34 -13.17 15.48
CA ASP A 227 20.44 -14.21 16.51
C ASP A 227 21.75 -14.17 17.32
N GLY A 228 22.17 -12.97 17.75
CA GLY A 228 23.39 -12.79 18.55
C GLY A 228 24.71 -12.88 17.76
N LYS A 229 24.66 -13.01 16.43
CA LYS A 229 25.85 -13.19 15.58
C LYS A 229 25.98 -12.09 14.53
N PRO A 230 27.21 -11.68 14.17
CA PRO A 230 27.44 -10.76 13.05
C PRO A 230 26.86 -11.31 11.74
N LYS A 231 26.13 -10.47 11.02
CA LYS A 231 25.56 -10.76 9.70
C LYS A 231 26.23 -9.90 8.64
N ALA A 232 26.54 -10.51 7.49
CA ALA A 232 27.12 -9.79 6.37
C ALA A 232 26.12 -8.79 5.76
N LEU A 233 26.61 -7.63 5.35
CA LEU A 233 25.80 -6.61 4.69
C LEU A 233 25.61 -6.95 3.21
N HIS A 234 24.37 -7.14 2.79
CA HIS A 234 24.00 -7.27 1.38
C HIS A 234 23.57 -5.91 0.83
N LYS A 235 24.54 -5.12 0.38
CA LYS A 235 24.29 -3.80 -0.20
C LYS A 235 23.69 -3.91 -1.60
N LYS A 236 22.68 -3.09 -1.86
CA LYS A 236 22.08 -2.89 -3.20
C LYS A 236 22.19 -1.44 -3.60
N ALA A 237 22.42 -1.17 -4.89
CA ALA A 237 22.37 0.18 -5.42
C ALA A 237 20.93 0.73 -5.33
N LEU A 238 20.78 1.96 -4.85
CA LEU A 238 19.49 2.64 -4.81
C LEU A 238 19.30 3.42 -6.11
N THR A 239 18.56 2.83 -7.05
CA THR A 239 18.25 3.42 -8.34
C THR A 239 16.84 4.03 -8.34
N GLY A 240 16.72 5.35 -8.49
CA GLY A 240 15.42 6.01 -8.66
C GLY A 240 15.54 7.53 -8.84
N ASP A 241 14.62 8.11 -9.61
CA ASP A 241 14.59 9.56 -9.88
C ASP A 241 13.51 10.25 -9.02
N LYS A 242 13.93 11.27 -8.25
CA LYS A 242 13.05 12.13 -7.44
C LYS A 242 11.94 12.78 -8.26
N VAL A 243 12.13 12.99 -9.56
CA VAL A 243 11.12 13.64 -10.43
C VAL A 243 9.81 12.84 -10.49
N SER A 244 9.91 11.50 -10.57
CA SER A 244 8.74 10.61 -10.62
C SER A 244 7.82 10.72 -9.40
N ALA A 245 8.38 11.17 -8.27
CA ALA A 245 7.74 11.29 -6.97
C ALA A 245 7.05 12.66 -6.74
N GLN A 246 7.05 13.57 -7.72
CA GLN A 246 6.42 14.90 -7.62
C GLN A 246 5.07 14.97 -8.35
N LYS A 247 4.23 15.97 -8.02
CA LYS A 247 2.89 16.15 -8.63
C LYS A 247 2.92 16.58 -10.10
N GLY A 248 4.04 17.05 -10.64
CA GLY A 248 4.18 17.33 -12.08
C GLY A 248 3.16 18.31 -12.68
N GLY A 249 2.63 19.26 -11.88
CA GLY A 249 1.61 20.23 -12.34
C GLY A 249 0.15 19.80 -12.13
N PHE A 250 -0.11 18.56 -11.67
CA PHE A 250 -1.43 18.12 -11.24
C PHE A 250 -1.81 18.65 -9.85
N ARG A 251 -3.11 18.70 -9.53
CA ARG A 251 -3.59 19.18 -8.22
C ARG A 251 -3.27 18.17 -7.12
N PHE A 252 -3.43 16.90 -7.45
CA PHE A 252 -3.31 15.76 -6.54
C PHE A 252 -2.40 14.68 -7.14
N PHE A 253 -1.75 13.89 -6.29
CA PHE A 253 -1.04 12.68 -6.73
C PHE A 253 -2.01 11.68 -7.35
N MET A 254 -3.19 11.46 -6.76
CA MET A 254 -4.20 10.57 -7.35
C MET A 254 -4.60 11.02 -8.76
N GLU A 255 -4.74 12.33 -9.01
CA GLU A 255 -5.03 12.87 -10.34
C GLU A 255 -3.89 12.55 -11.33
N LYS A 256 -2.65 12.83 -10.95
CA LYS A 256 -1.46 12.45 -11.75
C LYS A 256 -1.46 10.96 -12.06
N GLU A 257 -1.69 10.12 -11.06
CA GLU A 257 -1.62 8.66 -11.17
C GLU A 257 -2.72 8.09 -12.07
N ILE A 258 -3.91 8.70 -12.09
CA ILE A 258 -4.97 8.33 -13.06
C ILE A 258 -4.49 8.60 -14.49
N TYR A 259 -3.84 9.75 -14.73
CA TYR A 259 -3.32 10.12 -16.06
C TYR A 259 -2.13 9.26 -16.49
N GLU A 260 -1.29 8.84 -15.55
CA GLU A 260 -0.12 7.99 -15.81
C GLU A 260 -0.47 6.56 -16.24
N GLN A 261 -1.72 6.11 -16.05
CA GLN A 261 -2.14 4.74 -16.37
C GLN A 261 -1.83 4.32 -17.81
N SER A 262 -1.96 5.25 -18.77
CA SER A 262 -1.60 5.02 -20.18
C SER A 262 -0.14 4.57 -20.31
N ASP A 263 0.79 5.30 -19.69
CA ASP A 263 2.22 5.08 -19.87
C ASP A 263 2.69 3.85 -19.08
N VAL A 264 2.26 3.71 -17.83
CA VAL A 264 2.69 2.59 -16.97
C VAL A 264 2.15 1.24 -17.44
N LEU A 265 0.99 1.21 -18.12
CA LEU A 265 0.49 -0.02 -18.74
C LEU A 265 1.33 -0.44 -19.94
N VAL A 266 1.93 0.50 -20.68
CA VAL A 266 2.93 0.17 -21.71
C VAL A 266 4.12 -0.54 -21.08
N ASP A 267 4.68 0.03 -20.00
CA ASP A 267 5.82 -0.56 -19.28
C ASP A 267 5.50 -1.93 -18.66
N THR A 268 4.24 -2.11 -18.24
CA THR A 268 3.74 -3.38 -17.69
C THR A 268 3.72 -4.48 -18.74
N ILE A 269 3.29 -4.15 -19.97
CA ILE A 269 3.16 -5.08 -21.10
C ILE A 269 4.51 -5.35 -21.76
N LEU A 270 5.39 -4.34 -21.80
CA LEU A 270 6.66 -4.38 -22.52
C LEU A 270 7.56 -5.54 -22.06
N GLY A 271 7.99 -6.34 -23.05
CA GLY A 271 8.84 -7.52 -22.84
C GLY A 271 8.11 -8.76 -22.30
N ARG A 272 6.81 -8.66 -21.99
CA ARG A 272 6.00 -9.78 -21.48
C ARG A 272 4.97 -10.29 -22.49
N ALA A 273 4.34 -9.38 -23.24
CA ALA A 273 3.44 -9.77 -24.32
C ALA A 273 4.17 -9.74 -25.68
N LEU A 274 4.54 -10.92 -26.18
CA LEU A 274 5.10 -11.10 -27.53
C LEU A 274 3.96 -11.17 -28.56
N ASP A 275 4.21 -11.52 -29.82
CA ASP A 275 3.16 -11.52 -30.84
C ASP A 275 2.11 -12.64 -30.66
N HIS A 276 2.53 -13.80 -30.14
CA HIS A 276 1.68 -14.99 -30.07
C HIS A 276 1.78 -15.73 -28.72
N GLU A 277 2.46 -15.14 -27.74
CA GLU A 277 2.64 -15.72 -26.41
C GLU A 277 2.91 -14.65 -25.37
N ILE A 278 2.50 -14.94 -24.13
CA ILE A 278 2.99 -14.27 -22.94
C ILE A 278 4.24 -15.00 -22.45
N ASN A 279 5.27 -14.23 -22.12
CA ASN A 279 6.50 -14.71 -21.52
C ASN A 279 6.78 -13.98 -20.21
N PHE A 280 7.05 -14.76 -19.16
CA PHE A 280 7.57 -14.27 -17.89
C PHE A 280 8.91 -14.95 -17.67
N GLU A 281 10.01 -14.25 -17.96
CA GLU A 281 11.37 -14.77 -17.80
C GLU A 281 11.69 -15.10 -16.34
N GLU A 282 10.96 -14.48 -15.41
CA GLU A 282 11.10 -14.71 -13.99
C GLU A 282 10.56 -16.09 -13.55
N LEU A 283 9.72 -16.75 -14.37
CA LEU A 283 9.03 -17.99 -13.99
C LEU A 283 9.62 -19.22 -14.69
N ASP A 284 9.93 -20.25 -13.89
CA ASP A 284 10.37 -21.53 -14.42
C ASP A 284 9.20 -22.33 -15.01
N ALA A 285 9.45 -23.03 -16.12
CA ALA A 285 8.40 -23.77 -16.84
C ALA A 285 7.66 -24.80 -15.95
N GLY A 286 8.38 -25.54 -15.10
CA GLY A 286 7.78 -26.55 -14.21
C GLY A 286 7.12 -25.98 -12.94
N PHE A 287 7.14 -24.65 -12.74
CA PHE A 287 6.60 -24.04 -11.53
C PHE A 287 5.09 -24.33 -11.37
N PHE A 288 4.35 -24.49 -12.45
CA PHE A 288 2.90 -24.74 -12.40
C PHE A 288 2.51 -26.22 -12.46
N ASP A 289 3.49 -27.13 -12.49
CA ASP A 289 3.23 -28.57 -12.54
C ASP A 289 2.47 -29.06 -11.30
N GLY A 290 1.42 -29.84 -11.55
CA GLY A 290 0.57 -30.43 -10.52
C GLY A 290 -0.47 -29.47 -9.90
N ILE A 291 -0.53 -28.21 -10.34
CA ILE A 291 -1.47 -27.23 -9.82
C ILE A 291 -2.86 -27.38 -10.47
N ASP A 292 -3.90 -27.47 -9.64
CA ASP A 292 -5.31 -27.54 -10.06
C ASP A 292 -6.22 -26.47 -9.43
N LEU A 293 -5.69 -25.72 -8.46
CA LEU A 293 -6.35 -24.62 -7.77
C LEU A 293 -5.42 -23.39 -7.67
N ILE A 294 -5.95 -22.21 -7.94
CA ILE A 294 -5.33 -20.93 -7.58
C ILE A 294 -6.08 -20.36 -6.38
N GLN A 295 -5.36 -20.10 -5.29
CA GLN A 295 -5.87 -19.38 -4.13
C GLN A 295 -5.25 -17.97 -4.13
N ILE A 296 -6.08 -16.94 -4.32
CA ILE A 296 -5.65 -15.54 -4.29
C ILE A 296 -6.00 -14.93 -2.92
N CYS A 297 -5.02 -14.34 -2.24
CA CYS A 297 -5.21 -13.62 -0.99
C CYS A 297 -4.71 -12.17 -1.10
N ALA A 298 -5.58 -11.21 -0.77
CA ALA A 298 -5.26 -9.79 -0.83
C ALA A 298 -6.22 -8.97 0.05
N CYS A 299 -6.00 -7.64 0.12
CA CYS A 299 -6.85 -6.70 0.86
C CYS A 299 -7.26 -5.51 -0.03
N GLY A 300 -8.46 -4.96 0.21
CA GLY A 300 -8.94 -3.73 -0.43
C GLY A 300 -8.94 -3.77 -1.96
N THR A 301 -8.39 -2.73 -2.60
CA THR A 301 -8.28 -2.65 -4.07
C THR A 301 -7.55 -3.85 -4.69
N SER A 302 -6.52 -4.42 -4.04
CA SER A 302 -5.84 -5.63 -4.53
C SER A 302 -6.72 -6.88 -4.47
N TYR A 303 -7.66 -6.94 -3.53
CA TYR A 303 -8.67 -8.00 -3.49
C TYR A 303 -9.66 -7.87 -4.66
N ASN A 304 -10.08 -6.65 -4.98
CA ASN A 304 -10.95 -6.39 -6.14
C ASN A 304 -10.27 -6.78 -7.47
N SER A 305 -8.95 -6.59 -7.62
CA SER A 305 -8.23 -7.03 -8.82
C SER A 305 -8.16 -8.56 -8.91
N GLY A 306 -7.94 -9.24 -7.77
CA GLY A 306 -8.04 -10.70 -7.67
C GLY A 306 -9.42 -11.22 -8.08
N LEU A 307 -10.50 -10.59 -7.60
CA LEU A 307 -11.87 -10.92 -7.98
C LEU A 307 -12.16 -10.70 -9.47
N ALA A 308 -11.65 -9.62 -10.07
CA ALA A 308 -11.81 -9.39 -11.50
C ALA A 308 -11.12 -10.49 -12.31
N CYS A 309 -9.90 -10.86 -11.93
CA CYS A 309 -9.09 -11.80 -12.68
C CYS A 309 -9.45 -13.27 -12.44
N SER A 310 -10.17 -13.63 -11.37
CA SER A 310 -10.65 -15.01 -11.17
C SER A 310 -11.52 -15.49 -12.34
N TYR A 311 -12.36 -14.60 -12.90
CA TYR A 311 -13.12 -14.88 -14.13
C TYR A 311 -12.20 -15.20 -15.32
N LEU A 312 -11.06 -14.52 -15.43
CA LEU A 312 -10.11 -14.74 -16.53
C LEU A 312 -9.39 -16.07 -16.37
N PHE A 313 -8.91 -16.41 -15.18
CA PHE A 313 -8.29 -17.73 -14.91
C PHE A 313 -9.25 -18.89 -15.22
N GLU A 314 -10.50 -18.79 -14.78
CA GLU A 314 -11.48 -19.85 -15.05
C GLU A 314 -11.87 -19.92 -16.53
N ARG A 315 -11.99 -18.78 -17.23
CA ARG A 315 -12.37 -18.75 -18.65
C ARG A 315 -11.25 -19.17 -19.58
N GLN A 316 -10.04 -18.67 -19.35
CA GLN A 316 -8.90 -18.81 -20.25
C GLN A 316 -8.08 -20.05 -19.89
N ALA A 317 -7.59 -20.15 -18.65
CA ALA A 317 -6.72 -21.24 -18.19
C ALA A 317 -7.47 -22.50 -17.71
N LYS A 318 -8.81 -22.42 -17.60
CA LYS A 318 -9.66 -23.51 -17.09
C LYS A 318 -9.18 -24.07 -15.75
N ILE A 319 -8.73 -23.19 -14.87
CA ILE A 319 -8.25 -23.53 -13.53
C ILE A 319 -9.16 -22.92 -12.47
N ARG A 320 -9.52 -23.70 -11.45
CA ARG A 320 -10.37 -23.22 -10.35
C ARG A 320 -9.64 -22.10 -9.64
N THR A 321 -10.35 -21.01 -9.37
CA THR A 321 -9.74 -19.85 -8.70
C THR A 321 -10.61 -19.39 -7.55
N GLN A 322 -10.02 -19.29 -6.37
CA GLN A 322 -10.67 -18.74 -5.17
C GLN A 322 -9.97 -17.44 -4.79
N VAL A 323 -10.75 -16.47 -4.32
CA VAL A 323 -10.24 -15.15 -3.91
C VAL A 323 -10.76 -14.85 -2.53
N GLU A 324 -9.86 -14.57 -1.60
CA GLU A 324 -10.20 -14.34 -0.20
C GLU A 324 -9.51 -13.10 0.36
N ILE A 325 -10.18 -12.50 1.35
CA ILE A 325 -9.63 -11.38 2.11
C ILE A 325 -8.58 -11.95 3.05
N ALA A 326 -7.34 -11.44 2.99
CA ALA A 326 -6.22 -12.02 3.72
C ALA A 326 -6.42 -12.02 5.25
N SER A 327 -7.07 -10.97 5.79
CA SER A 327 -7.39 -10.86 7.21
C SER A 327 -8.32 -11.97 7.70
N GLU A 328 -9.24 -12.47 6.87
CA GLU A 328 -10.11 -13.59 7.23
C GLU A 328 -9.42 -14.94 7.02
N PHE A 329 -8.63 -15.04 5.94
CA PHE A 329 -7.94 -16.29 5.58
C PHE A 329 -7.00 -16.79 6.68
N ARG A 330 -6.26 -15.87 7.32
CA ARG A 330 -5.28 -16.23 8.36
C ARG A 330 -5.91 -16.79 9.65
N TYR A 331 -7.20 -16.56 9.89
CA TYR A 331 -7.86 -16.92 11.16
C TYR A 331 -8.85 -18.08 11.07
N LYS A 332 -9.16 -18.55 9.86
CA LYS A 332 -10.21 -19.57 9.65
C LYS A 332 -9.71 -21.03 9.69
N GLU A 333 -8.45 -21.27 10.07
CA GLU A 333 -7.78 -22.57 9.93
C GLU A 333 -7.92 -23.15 8.51
N PRO A 334 -7.33 -22.49 7.48
CA PRO A 334 -7.57 -22.84 6.09
C PRO A 334 -7.08 -24.26 5.76
N LEU A 335 -7.84 -24.97 4.94
CA LEU A 335 -7.42 -26.26 4.37
C LEU A 335 -6.44 -26.01 3.23
N LEU A 336 -5.16 -26.28 3.49
CA LEU A 336 -4.07 -26.05 2.53
C LEU A 336 -3.73 -27.36 1.79
N ASP A 337 -3.89 -27.36 0.46
CA ASP A 337 -3.56 -28.48 -0.42
C ASP A 337 -2.28 -28.18 -1.22
N PRO A 338 -1.25 -29.06 -1.23
CA PRO A 338 -0.04 -28.90 -2.04
C PRO A 338 -0.26 -28.70 -3.56
N LYS A 339 -1.45 -29.03 -4.09
CA LYS A 339 -1.83 -28.74 -5.49
C LYS A 339 -2.35 -27.32 -5.71
N THR A 340 -2.27 -26.48 -4.70
CA THR A 340 -2.69 -25.08 -4.74
C THR A 340 -1.51 -24.17 -5.05
N LEU A 341 -1.66 -23.32 -6.05
CA LEU A 341 -0.82 -22.14 -6.22
C LEU A 341 -1.39 -21.03 -5.33
N PHE A 342 -0.59 -20.59 -4.36
CA PHE A 342 -0.96 -19.50 -3.48
C PHE A 342 -0.44 -18.17 -4.05
N VAL A 343 -1.36 -17.30 -4.45
CA VAL A 343 -1.04 -16.01 -5.07
C VAL A 343 -1.40 -14.89 -4.10
N VAL A 344 -0.48 -13.97 -3.87
CA VAL A 344 -0.77 -12.73 -3.13
C VAL A 344 -0.65 -11.51 -4.02
N ILE A 345 -1.55 -10.54 -3.81
CA ILE A 345 -1.55 -9.27 -4.55
C ILE A 345 -1.37 -8.12 -3.57
N SER A 346 -0.33 -7.30 -3.77
CA SER A 346 -0.03 -6.17 -2.89
C SER A 346 0.66 -5.05 -3.65
N GLN A 347 0.13 -3.83 -3.61
CA GLN A 347 0.81 -2.68 -4.20
C GLN A 347 2.13 -2.40 -3.47
N SER A 348 2.08 -2.33 -2.13
CA SER A 348 3.25 -1.96 -1.33
C SER A 348 4.20 -3.11 -1.07
N GLY A 349 3.70 -4.35 -1.10
CA GLY A 349 4.41 -5.53 -0.63
C GLY A 349 4.63 -5.57 0.89
N GLU A 350 3.99 -4.68 1.65
CA GLU A 350 4.14 -4.53 3.10
C GLU A 350 2.82 -4.66 3.87
N THR A 351 1.75 -5.13 3.21
CA THR A 351 0.45 -5.32 3.85
C THR A 351 0.52 -6.51 4.81
N ALA A 352 0.31 -6.27 6.11
CA ALA A 352 0.57 -7.25 7.17
C ALA A 352 -0.24 -8.54 7.01
N ASP A 353 -1.57 -8.45 6.86
CA ASP A 353 -2.42 -9.64 6.68
C ASP A 353 -2.03 -10.47 5.47
N THR A 354 -1.69 -9.81 4.36
CA THR A 354 -1.27 -10.48 3.13
C THR A 354 0.08 -11.17 3.31
N LEU A 355 1.04 -10.54 3.99
CA LEU A 355 2.35 -11.12 4.28
C LEU A 355 2.24 -12.35 5.19
N GLU A 356 1.43 -12.27 6.24
CA GLU A 356 1.25 -13.40 7.16
C GLU A 356 0.50 -14.56 6.51
N ALA A 357 -0.49 -14.28 5.66
CA ALA A 357 -1.14 -15.32 4.84
C ALA A 357 -0.15 -16.00 3.88
N LEU A 358 0.79 -15.24 3.28
CA LEU A 358 1.86 -15.78 2.44
C LEU A 358 2.81 -16.69 3.24
N LYS A 359 3.30 -16.22 4.40
CA LYS A 359 4.17 -17.01 5.29
C LYS A 359 3.49 -18.31 5.71
N MET A 360 2.20 -18.26 6.05
CA MET A 360 1.40 -19.45 6.39
C MET A 360 1.35 -20.46 5.23
N ALA A 361 1.04 -20.01 4.02
CA ALA A 361 0.99 -20.88 2.84
C ALA A 361 2.36 -21.51 2.54
N LYS A 362 3.43 -20.71 2.63
CA LYS A 362 4.81 -21.17 2.42
C LYS A 362 5.25 -22.18 3.47
N ALA A 363 4.94 -21.95 4.75
CA ALA A 363 5.21 -22.88 5.84
C ALA A 363 4.47 -24.23 5.67
N ALA A 364 3.30 -24.21 5.02
CA ALA A 364 2.55 -25.41 4.65
C ALA A 364 3.06 -26.09 3.36
N GLY A 365 4.09 -25.54 2.71
CA GLY A 365 4.73 -26.12 1.52
C GLY A 365 4.00 -25.86 0.20
N LEU A 366 3.09 -24.88 0.15
CA LEU A 366 2.44 -24.47 -1.10
C LEU A 366 3.43 -23.68 -1.96
N LYS A 367 3.26 -23.76 -3.28
CA LYS A 367 3.98 -22.89 -4.23
C LYS A 367 3.41 -21.48 -4.13
N THR A 368 4.28 -20.49 -3.98
CA THR A 368 3.86 -19.11 -3.72
C THR A 368 4.28 -18.13 -4.83
N LEU A 369 3.36 -17.25 -5.22
CA LEU A 369 3.58 -16.23 -6.24
C LEU A 369 3.11 -14.86 -5.74
N ALA A 370 3.96 -13.85 -5.79
CA ALA A 370 3.59 -12.48 -5.46
C ALA A 370 3.37 -11.62 -6.72
N ILE A 371 2.25 -10.91 -6.77
CA ILE A 371 2.00 -9.81 -7.71
C ILE A 371 2.20 -8.51 -6.95
N CYS A 372 3.34 -7.85 -7.17
CA CYS A 372 3.77 -6.72 -6.36
C CYS A 372 4.27 -5.55 -7.21
N ASN A 373 4.16 -4.32 -6.72
CA ASN A 373 4.75 -3.17 -7.41
C ASN A 373 6.16 -2.83 -6.92
N VAL A 374 6.50 -3.21 -5.69
CA VAL A 374 7.77 -2.88 -5.02
C VAL A 374 8.68 -4.10 -4.97
N ASP A 375 9.77 -4.05 -5.72
CA ASP A 375 10.69 -5.16 -6.03
C ASP A 375 11.54 -5.66 -4.86
N ASN A 376 11.70 -4.85 -3.81
CA ASN A 376 12.46 -5.21 -2.61
C ASN A 376 11.59 -5.19 -1.35
N SER A 377 10.28 -5.41 -1.49
CA SER A 377 9.35 -5.47 -0.36
C SER A 377 9.40 -6.79 0.40
N SER A 378 8.84 -6.82 1.60
CA SER A 378 8.78 -8.01 2.45
C SER A 378 8.07 -9.19 1.77
N ILE A 379 6.93 -8.94 1.10
CA ILE A 379 6.21 -9.97 0.33
C ILE A 379 7.07 -10.53 -0.82
N VAL A 380 7.84 -9.68 -1.50
CA VAL A 380 8.68 -10.12 -2.63
C VAL A 380 9.86 -10.97 -2.16
N ARG A 381 10.43 -10.65 -1.00
CA ARG A 381 11.46 -11.50 -0.38
C ARG A 381 10.92 -12.83 0.13
N GLU A 382 9.66 -12.85 0.55
CA GLU A 382 9.03 -14.04 1.12
C GLU A 382 8.52 -15.03 0.06
N ALA A 383 8.00 -14.58 -1.08
CA ALA A 383 7.44 -15.45 -2.11
C ALA A 383 8.51 -16.25 -2.88
N ASP A 384 8.14 -17.41 -3.45
CA ASP A 384 9.06 -18.21 -4.28
C ASP A 384 9.35 -17.52 -5.62
N TYR A 385 8.32 -16.94 -6.23
CA TYR A 385 8.44 -16.10 -7.42
C TYR A 385 7.63 -14.82 -7.28
N THR A 386 8.02 -13.80 -8.04
CA THR A 386 7.35 -12.50 -8.06
C THR A 386 7.19 -12.00 -9.49
N LEU A 387 6.00 -11.48 -9.80
CA LEU A 387 5.74 -10.69 -11.00
C LEU A 387 5.53 -9.23 -10.61
N LEU A 388 6.46 -8.37 -11.04
CA LEU A 388 6.37 -6.94 -10.75
C LEU A 388 5.34 -6.25 -11.63
N THR A 389 4.48 -5.41 -11.08
CA THR A 389 3.48 -4.67 -11.85
C THR A 389 4.06 -3.50 -12.63
N ARG A 390 5.24 -2.99 -12.24
CA ARG A 390 5.95 -1.88 -12.92
C ARG A 390 5.12 -0.59 -13.04
N ALA A 391 4.26 -0.30 -12.06
CA ALA A 391 3.44 0.93 -12.02
C ALA A 391 4.23 2.19 -11.60
N GLY A 392 5.47 2.03 -11.17
CA GLY A 392 6.27 3.09 -10.56
C GLY A 392 5.72 3.50 -9.19
N ILE A 393 6.21 4.62 -8.64
CA ILE A 393 5.80 5.10 -7.32
C ILE A 393 4.34 5.60 -7.37
N GLU A 394 3.51 5.09 -6.46
CA GLU A 394 2.12 5.54 -6.23
C GLU A 394 2.03 6.16 -4.82
N LYS A 395 1.85 7.48 -4.75
CA LYS A 395 1.80 8.28 -3.52
C LYS A 395 0.38 8.53 -3.03
N GLY A 396 -0.61 8.66 -3.92
CA GLY A 396 -2.01 8.84 -3.51
C GLY A 396 -2.49 7.65 -2.68
N VAL A 397 -3.14 7.88 -1.54
CA VAL A 397 -3.59 6.78 -0.64
C VAL A 397 -4.51 5.82 -1.39
N ALA A 398 -5.50 6.34 -2.09
CA ALA A 398 -6.38 5.52 -2.93
C ALA A 398 -5.62 5.01 -4.17
N SER A 399 -5.48 3.68 -4.29
CA SER A 399 -4.81 3.08 -5.45
C SER A 399 -5.57 3.31 -6.76
N THR A 400 -4.83 3.57 -7.84
CA THR A 400 -5.37 3.81 -9.19
C THR A 400 -4.57 3.00 -10.21
N LYS A 401 -3.38 3.47 -10.59
CA LYS A 401 -2.49 2.76 -11.51
C LYS A 401 -2.01 1.41 -10.99
N ALA A 402 -1.92 1.22 -9.68
CA ALA A 402 -1.64 -0.08 -9.11
C ALA A 402 -2.75 -1.10 -9.43
N PHE A 403 -4.03 -0.71 -9.33
CA PHE A 403 -5.14 -1.60 -9.70
C PHE A 403 -5.09 -1.97 -11.19
N ALA A 404 -4.88 -0.98 -12.05
CA ALA A 404 -4.81 -1.19 -13.49
C ALA A 404 -3.68 -2.16 -13.88
N THR A 405 -2.48 -1.94 -13.35
CA THR A 405 -1.32 -2.78 -13.64
C THR A 405 -1.43 -4.17 -13.01
N GLN A 406 -2.05 -4.31 -11.82
CA GLN A 406 -2.37 -5.61 -11.23
C GLN A 406 -3.31 -6.43 -12.13
N VAL A 407 -4.42 -5.82 -12.60
CA VAL A 407 -5.36 -6.49 -13.52
C VAL A 407 -4.66 -6.88 -14.82
N MET A 408 -3.79 -6.01 -15.36
CA MET A 408 -3.02 -6.30 -16.58
C MET A 408 -2.04 -7.47 -16.40
N VAL A 409 -1.26 -7.49 -15.32
CA VAL A 409 -0.33 -8.61 -15.04
C VAL A 409 -1.10 -9.91 -14.83
N MET A 410 -2.23 -9.87 -14.14
CA MET A 410 -3.04 -11.06 -13.88
C MET A 410 -3.75 -11.57 -15.13
N TRP A 411 -4.14 -10.69 -16.07
CA TRP A 411 -4.63 -11.09 -17.39
C TRP A 411 -3.51 -11.71 -18.25
N MET A 412 -2.29 -11.18 -18.20
CA MET A 412 -1.13 -11.85 -18.82
C MET A 412 -0.86 -13.22 -18.17
N LEU A 413 -0.95 -13.33 -16.85
CA LEU A 413 -0.76 -14.60 -16.13
C LEU A 413 -1.83 -15.63 -16.48
N SER A 414 -3.09 -15.23 -16.66
CA SER A 414 -4.14 -16.17 -17.09
C SER A 414 -3.88 -16.72 -18.50
N LEU A 415 -3.35 -15.91 -19.42
CA LEU A 415 -2.91 -16.39 -20.74
C LEU A 415 -1.67 -17.27 -20.67
N TYR A 416 -0.68 -16.90 -19.85
CA TYR A 416 0.51 -17.72 -19.62
C TYR A 416 0.14 -19.13 -19.11
N LEU A 417 -0.80 -19.22 -18.17
CA LEU A 417 -1.32 -20.50 -17.70
C LEU A 417 -2.17 -21.22 -18.76
N ALA A 418 -2.93 -20.49 -19.57
CA ALA A 418 -3.68 -21.09 -20.67
C ALA A 418 -2.75 -21.71 -21.74
N GLN A 419 -1.59 -21.10 -21.99
CA GLN A 419 -0.52 -21.67 -22.82
C GLN A 419 0.01 -22.96 -22.21
N HIS A 420 0.40 -22.95 -20.94
CA HIS A 420 0.96 -24.12 -20.25
C HIS A 420 -0.02 -25.28 -20.15
N ARG A 421 -1.32 -24.99 -20.05
CA ARG A 421 -2.41 -25.97 -19.95
C ARG A 421 -3.04 -26.33 -21.29
N GLU A 422 -2.57 -25.73 -22.38
CA GLU A 422 -3.09 -25.91 -23.75
C GLU A 422 -4.61 -25.71 -23.86
N THR A 423 -5.17 -24.77 -23.09
CA THR A 423 -6.63 -24.52 -23.05
C THR A 423 -7.10 -23.49 -24.07
N MET A 424 -6.17 -22.76 -24.69
CA MET A 424 -6.43 -21.77 -25.74
C MET A 424 -5.49 -21.99 -26.92
N SER A 425 -5.98 -21.73 -28.14
CA SER A 425 -5.15 -21.74 -29.34
C SER A 425 -4.24 -20.51 -29.42
N LYS A 426 -3.16 -20.58 -30.22
CA LYS A 426 -2.25 -19.45 -30.43
C LYS A 426 -2.96 -18.23 -31.02
N GLU A 427 -3.97 -18.44 -31.87
CA GLU A 427 -4.77 -17.36 -32.45
C GLU A 427 -5.66 -16.68 -31.41
N GLN A 428 -6.22 -17.44 -30.47
CA GLN A 428 -7.01 -16.87 -29.37
C GLN A 428 -6.11 -16.06 -28.43
N ILE A 429 -4.92 -16.56 -28.10
CA ILE A 429 -3.94 -15.84 -27.30
C ILE A 429 -3.49 -14.56 -28.02
N ALA A 430 -3.19 -14.63 -29.32
CA ALA A 430 -2.81 -13.46 -30.11
C ALA A 430 -3.92 -12.39 -30.15
N ALA A 431 -5.20 -12.79 -30.21
CA ALA A 431 -6.32 -11.86 -30.15
C ALA A 431 -6.42 -11.13 -28.79
N GLU A 432 -6.19 -11.84 -27.70
CA GLU A 432 -6.16 -11.26 -26.35
C GLU A 432 -4.97 -10.29 -26.18
N ILE A 433 -3.79 -10.67 -26.68
CA ILE A 433 -2.60 -9.81 -26.71
C ILE A 433 -2.85 -8.54 -27.53
N GLU A 434 -3.51 -8.66 -28.68
CA GLU A 434 -3.85 -7.50 -29.50
C GLU A 434 -4.81 -6.57 -28.75
N ALA A 435 -5.79 -7.11 -28.02
CA ALA A 435 -6.65 -6.31 -27.16
C ALA A 435 -5.85 -5.62 -26.03
N MET A 436 -4.88 -6.30 -25.40
CA MET A 436 -3.98 -5.71 -24.39
C MET A 436 -3.20 -4.51 -24.94
N ARG A 437 -2.67 -4.62 -26.16
CA ARG A 437 -1.91 -3.55 -26.83
C ARG A 437 -2.72 -2.27 -27.06
N HIS A 438 -4.04 -2.38 -27.13
CA HIS A 438 -4.95 -1.23 -27.25
C HIS A 438 -5.31 -0.58 -25.91
N ILE A 439 -5.09 -1.25 -24.77
CA ILE A 439 -5.50 -0.75 -23.45
C ILE A 439 -4.84 0.60 -23.08
N PRO A 440 -3.53 0.83 -23.32
CA PRO A 440 -2.92 2.14 -23.07
C PRO A 440 -3.69 3.31 -23.70
N ALA A 441 -4.21 3.12 -24.91
CA ALA A 441 -5.02 4.14 -25.57
C ALA A 441 -6.41 4.30 -24.92
N ALA A 442 -7.02 3.20 -24.48
CA ALA A 442 -8.35 3.20 -23.83
C ALA A 442 -8.34 3.88 -22.46
N VAL A 443 -7.24 3.83 -21.72
CA VAL A 443 -7.12 4.49 -20.40
C VAL A 443 -6.61 5.92 -20.48
N LYS A 444 -6.25 6.41 -21.68
CA LYS A 444 -5.74 7.77 -21.85
C LYS A 444 -6.86 8.78 -21.54
N VAL A 445 -6.64 9.58 -20.50
CA VAL A 445 -7.65 10.53 -20.04
C VAL A 445 -7.90 11.64 -21.08
N ASP A 446 -9.10 11.68 -21.65
CA ASP A 446 -9.57 12.82 -22.45
C ASP A 446 -9.92 14.00 -21.51
N PRO A 447 -9.33 15.20 -21.69
CA PRO A 447 -9.69 16.39 -20.93
C PRO A 447 -11.20 16.71 -20.94
N LYS A 448 -11.91 16.39 -22.02
CA LYS A 448 -13.38 16.57 -22.10
C LYS A 448 -14.13 15.62 -21.17
N LEU A 449 -13.67 14.38 -21.05
CA LEU A 449 -14.23 13.41 -20.11
C LEU A 449 -14.03 13.88 -18.67
N HIS A 450 -12.82 14.33 -18.33
CA HIS A 450 -12.53 14.85 -17.00
C HIS A 450 -13.39 16.09 -16.67
N GLU A 451 -13.49 17.07 -17.57
CA GLU A 451 -14.37 18.23 -17.38
C GLU A 451 -15.85 17.83 -17.25
N LYS A 452 -16.29 16.77 -17.95
CA LYS A 452 -17.62 16.21 -17.76
C LYS A 452 -17.81 15.62 -16.35
N MET A 453 -16.83 14.86 -15.83
CA MET A 453 -16.90 14.32 -14.46
C MET A 453 -16.99 15.44 -13.42
N LYS A 454 -16.21 16.50 -13.59
CA LYS A 454 -16.27 17.72 -12.77
C LYS A 454 -17.62 18.44 -12.79
N ARG A 455 -18.33 18.39 -13.92
CA ARG A 455 -19.68 18.95 -14.03
C ARG A 455 -20.72 18.05 -13.37
N LEU A 456 -20.61 16.74 -13.57
CA LEU A 456 -21.51 15.76 -12.97
C LEU A 456 -21.38 15.72 -11.46
N SER A 457 -20.17 15.84 -10.90
CA SER A 457 -19.92 15.77 -9.45
C SER A 457 -20.75 16.77 -8.63
N LYS A 458 -21.25 17.85 -9.25
CA LYS A 458 -22.16 18.83 -8.62
C LYS A 458 -23.51 18.24 -8.19
N ARG A 459 -23.96 17.16 -8.84
CA ARG A 459 -25.26 16.52 -8.57
C ARG A 459 -25.16 15.47 -7.45
N TYR A 460 -23.97 14.90 -7.26
CA TYR A 460 -23.71 13.73 -6.44
C TYR A 460 -23.16 14.10 -5.05
N LEU A 461 -23.88 14.95 -4.30
CA LEU A 461 -23.40 15.52 -3.03
C LEU A 461 -24.29 15.26 -1.80
N HIS A 462 -25.60 15.13 -1.98
CA HIS A 462 -26.57 15.21 -0.87
C HIS A 462 -27.58 14.05 -0.83
N GLY A 463 -27.21 12.88 -1.36
CA GLY A 463 -28.00 11.64 -1.26
C GLY A 463 -27.62 10.82 -0.02
N HIS A 464 -28.40 9.78 0.28
CA HIS A 464 -28.09 8.87 1.40
C HIS A 464 -27.07 7.78 1.06
N GLY A 465 -26.73 7.60 -0.21
CA GLY A 465 -25.64 6.73 -0.62
C GLY A 465 -25.52 6.51 -2.12
N PHE A 466 -24.55 5.68 -2.48
CA PHE A 466 -24.29 5.25 -3.85
C PHE A 466 -24.35 3.73 -3.94
N PHE A 467 -25.08 3.24 -4.94
CA PHE A 467 -24.86 1.90 -5.47
C PHE A 467 -24.00 1.99 -6.73
N PHE A 468 -22.94 1.19 -6.75
CA PHE A 468 -22.24 0.85 -7.99
C PHE A 468 -22.70 -0.54 -8.39
N ILE A 469 -23.21 -0.68 -9.61
CA ILE A 469 -23.68 -1.98 -10.08
C ILE A 469 -22.95 -2.39 -11.36
N GLY A 470 -22.60 -3.66 -11.41
CA GLY A 470 -22.00 -4.30 -12.56
C GLY A 470 -22.29 -5.79 -12.52
N ARG A 471 -22.00 -6.49 -13.61
CA ARG A 471 -22.14 -7.95 -13.68
C ARG A 471 -20.87 -8.51 -14.26
N ASP A 472 -20.54 -9.75 -13.90
CA ASP A 472 -19.36 -10.42 -14.42
C ASP A 472 -18.08 -9.65 -14.03
N LEU A 473 -17.10 -9.50 -14.94
CA LEU A 473 -15.90 -8.68 -14.79
C LEU A 473 -16.18 -7.27 -14.23
N PHE A 474 -17.37 -6.72 -14.49
CA PHE A 474 -17.75 -5.37 -14.06
C PHE A 474 -18.32 -5.32 -12.64
N TYR A 475 -18.63 -6.45 -12.01
CA TYR A 475 -19.00 -6.47 -10.60
C TYR A 475 -17.80 -6.12 -9.70
N PRO A 476 -16.63 -6.77 -9.84
CA PRO A 476 -15.41 -6.33 -9.14
C PRO A 476 -15.02 -4.89 -9.45
N LEU A 477 -15.28 -4.41 -10.67
CA LEU A 477 -15.07 -3.00 -11.01
C LEU A 477 -16.06 -2.07 -10.28
N ALA A 478 -17.30 -2.49 -10.09
CA ALA A 478 -18.29 -1.76 -9.31
C ALA A 478 -17.89 -1.69 -7.82
N LEU A 479 -17.37 -2.78 -7.25
CA LEU A 479 -16.75 -2.78 -5.91
C LEU A 479 -15.60 -1.79 -5.82
N GLU A 480 -14.71 -1.77 -6.82
CA GLU A 480 -13.59 -0.84 -6.86
C GLU A 480 -14.03 0.62 -6.97
N GLY A 481 -14.97 0.93 -7.87
CA GLY A 481 -15.51 2.28 -8.01
C GLY A 481 -16.18 2.80 -6.73
N ALA A 482 -16.95 1.93 -6.06
CA ALA A 482 -17.55 2.23 -4.75
C ALA A 482 -16.48 2.44 -3.68
N LEU A 483 -15.43 1.61 -3.64
CA LEU A 483 -14.33 1.74 -2.70
C LEU A 483 -13.61 3.07 -2.88
N LYS A 484 -13.24 3.44 -4.13
CA LYS A 484 -12.63 4.74 -4.43
C LYS A 484 -13.50 5.88 -3.93
N LEU A 485 -14.78 5.90 -4.29
CA LEU A 485 -15.67 6.97 -3.85
C LEU A 485 -15.72 7.06 -2.32
N LYS A 486 -15.90 5.92 -1.63
CA LYS A 486 -15.96 5.86 -0.17
C LYS A 486 -14.68 6.37 0.50
N GLU A 487 -13.52 5.95 0.02
CA GLU A 487 -12.22 6.28 0.60
C GLU A 487 -11.95 7.79 0.62
N ILE A 488 -12.19 8.48 -0.51
CA ILE A 488 -11.80 9.90 -0.66
C ILE A 488 -12.95 10.90 -0.48
N SER A 489 -14.21 10.49 -0.70
CA SER A 489 -15.37 11.38 -0.52
C SER A 489 -16.02 11.26 0.86
N TYR A 490 -15.83 10.12 1.54
CA TYR A 490 -16.54 9.72 2.76
C TYR A 490 -18.06 9.55 2.60
N LEU A 491 -18.57 9.61 1.36
CA LEU A 491 -19.94 9.25 1.06
C LEU A 491 -20.10 7.73 1.15
N HIS A 492 -21.24 7.28 1.65
CA HIS A 492 -21.55 5.86 1.70
C HIS A 492 -21.71 5.34 0.26
N ALA A 493 -20.86 4.41 -0.13
CA ALA A 493 -20.88 3.80 -1.46
C ALA A 493 -20.70 2.29 -1.35
N GLU A 494 -21.49 1.53 -2.10
CA GLU A 494 -21.47 0.07 -2.06
C GLU A 494 -21.54 -0.50 -3.47
N GLY A 495 -20.69 -1.49 -3.75
CA GLY A 495 -20.68 -2.20 -5.02
C GLY A 495 -21.51 -3.47 -4.91
N TYR A 496 -22.39 -3.71 -5.89
CA TYR A 496 -23.24 -4.89 -5.92
C TYR A 496 -23.20 -5.60 -7.28
N PRO A 497 -23.35 -6.93 -7.29
CA PRO A 497 -23.69 -7.63 -8.53
C PRO A 497 -25.09 -7.15 -8.95
N ALA A 498 -25.24 -6.68 -10.18
CA ALA A 498 -26.50 -6.08 -10.66
C ALA A 498 -27.72 -7.01 -10.48
N GLY A 499 -27.51 -8.33 -10.58
CA GLY A 499 -28.57 -9.32 -10.39
C GLY A 499 -29.09 -9.45 -8.95
N GLU A 500 -28.29 -9.04 -7.97
CA GLU A 500 -28.63 -9.20 -6.55
C GLU A 500 -29.56 -8.11 -6.01
N MET A 501 -29.83 -7.06 -6.80
CA MET A 501 -30.66 -5.92 -6.38
C MET A 501 -32.00 -6.36 -5.76
N LYS A 502 -32.70 -7.31 -6.39
CA LYS A 502 -34.01 -7.79 -5.94
C LYS A 502 -33.99 -8.60 -4.65
N HIS A 503 -32.82 -9.04 -4.20
CA HIS A 503 -32.67 -9.92 -3.05
C HIS A 503 -32.51 -9.15 -1.72
N GLY A 504 -32.84 -7.86 -1.71
CA GLY A 504 -32.81 -7.01 -0.51
C GLY A 504 -32.37 -5.57 -0.79
N PRO A 505 -31.22 -5.34 -1.45
CA PRO A 505 -30.63 -4.00 -1.61
C PRO A 505 -31.55 -2.96 -2.27
N ILE A 506 -32.43 -3.40 -3.19
CA ILE A 506 -33.38 -2.53 -3.88
C ILE A 506 -34.35 -1.81 -2.94
N ALA A 507 -34.50 -2.25 -1.69
CA ALA A 507 -35.32 -1.58 -0.68
C ALA A 507 -34.81 -0.17 -0.31
N LEU A 508 -33.55 0.13 -0.60
CA LEU A 508 -32.95 1.47 -0.43
C LEU A 508 -33.18 2.39 -1.63
N ALA A 509 -33.79 1.91 -2.71
CA ALA A 509 -34.02 2.71 -3.91
C ALA A 509 -35.13 3.74 -3.71
N ASP A 510 -34.76 5.01 -3.81
CA ASP A 510 -35.62 6.20 -3.85
C ASP A 510 -34.89 7.34 -4.58
N ALA A 511 -35.50 8.53 -4.61
CA ALA A 511 -34.94 9.72 -5.26
C ALA A 511 -33.61 10.24 -4.67
N GLU A 512 -33.24 9.82 -3.46
CA GLU A 512 -32.01 10.21 -2.78
C GLU A 512 -30.88 9.18 -2.91
N LEU A 513 -31.16 8.00 -3.48
CA LEU A 513 -30.15 7.01 -3.84
C LEU A 513 -29.53 7.33 -5.20
N PHE A 514 -28.20 7.42 -5.24
CA PHE A 514 -27.46 7.49 -6.49
C PHE A 514 -27.05 6.09 -6.97
N THR A 515 -27.24 5.80 -8.25
CA THR A 515 -26.78 4.54 -8.87
C THR A 515 -25.80 4.83 -9.99
N VAL A 516 -24.58 4.31 -9.89
CA VAL A 516 -23.60 4.27 -10.97
C VAL A 516 -23.65 2.88 -11.62
N ALA A 517 -24.14 2.80 -12.85
CA ALA A 517 -24.32 1.55 -13.57
C ALA A 517 -23.22 1.36 -14.63
N LEU A 518 -22.44 0.29 -14.47
CA LEU A 518 -21.45 -0.15 -15.45
C LEU A 518 -22.13 -1.06 -16.47
N MET A 519 -22.38 -0.55 -17.68
CA MET A 519 -23.20 -1.20 -18.69
C MET A 519 -22.37 -1.50 -19.94
N PRO A 520 -21.51 -2.53 -19.90
CA PRO A 520 -20.69 -2.89 -21.04
C PRO A 520 -21.54 -3.46 -22.19
N ARG A 521 -21.14 -3.19 -23.44
CA ARG A 521 -21.82 -3.75 -24.61
C ARG A 521 -21.38 -5.19 -24.90
N THR A 522 -20.09 -5.45 -24.70
CA THR A 522 -19.44 -6.76 -24.90
C THR A 522 -20.02 -7.92 -24.09
N VAL A 523 -20.52 -7.69 -22.86
CA VAL A 523 -20.93 -8.77 -21.95
C VAL A 523 -22.18 -8.39 -21.16
N HIS A 524 -23.24 -9.21 -21.28
CA HIS A 524 -24.44 -9.14 -20.43
C HIS A 524 -25.18 -7.78 -20.38
N TYR A 525 -25.02 -6.91 -21.38
CA TYR A 525 -25.68 -5.59 -21.47
C TYR A 525 -27.17 -5.63 -21.11
N ASP A 526 -27.95 -6.49 -21.78
CA ASP A 526 -29.41 -6.55 -21.60
C ASP A 526 -29.80 -6.97 -20.18
N LYS A 527 -28.96 -7.76 -19.50
CA LYS A 527 -29.21 -8.15 -18.11
C LYS A 527 -28.97 -6.99 -17.16
N VAL A 528 -27.87 -6.25 -17.33
CA VAL A 528 -27.60 -5.06 -16.53
C VAL A 528 -28.66 -3.98 -16.80
N LYS A 529 -29.03 -3.77 -18.07
CA LYS A 529 -30.11 -2.85 -18.47
C LYS A 529 -31.41 -3.15 -17.71
N SER A 530 -31.85 -4.41 -17.68
CA SER A 530 -33.05 -4.81 -16.92
C SER A 530 -32.94 -4.49 -15.43
N ASN A 531 -31.74 -4.61 -14.83
CA ASN A 531 -31.55 -4.25 -13.42
C ASN A 531 -31.55 -2.72 -13.19
N VAL A 532 -31.05 -1.94 -14.15
CA VAL A 532 -31.12 -0.48 -14.09
C VAL A 532 -32.57 0.01 -14.24
N GLU A 533 -33.36 -0.60 -15.13
CA GLU A 533 -34.79 -0.32 -15.30
C GLU A 533 -35.56 -0.51 -13.98
N GLU A 534 -35.19 -1.50 -13.19
CA GLU A 534 -35.82 -1.78 -11.89
C GLU A 534 -35.51 -0.72 -10.83
N LEU A 535 -34.30 -0.16 -10.85
CA LEU A 535 -33.89 0.95 -9.97
C LEU A 535 -34.52 2.27 -10.41
N SER A 536 -34.54 2.53 -11.72
CA SER A 536 -35.20 3.70 -12.30
C SER A 536 -36.71 3.71 -12.00
N ALA A 537 -37.37 2.54 -12.03
CA ALA A 537 -38.78 2.39 -11.65
C ALA A 537 -39.08 2.69 -10.16
N ARG A 538 -38.04 2.92 -9.34
CA ARG A 538 -38.11 3.30 -7.92
C ARG A 538 -37.44 4.64 -7.66
N ASP A 539 -37.40 5.49 -8.68
CA ASP A 539 -36.91 6.87 -8.62
C ASP A 539 -35.42 7.02 -8.29
N ALA A 540 -34.64 5.93 -8.25
CA ALA A 540 -33.19 6.02 -8.06
C ALA A 540 -32.55 6.85 -9.18
N THR A 541 -31.68 7.77 -8.79
CA THR A 541 -30.99 8.65 -9.75
C THR A 541 -29.86 7.87 -10.44
N ILE A 542 -29.96 7.68 -11.75
CA ILE A 542 -29.08 6.79 -12.51
C ILE A 542 -28.01 7.57 -13.28
N LEU A 543 -26.74 7.21 -13.06
CA LEU A 543 -25.59 7.49 -13.91
C LEU A 543 -25.21 6.24 -14.70
N ALA A 544 -25.49 6.20 -16.00
CA ALA A 544 -25.07 5.11 -16.86
C ALA A 544 -23.69 5.37 -17.48
N ILE A 545 -22.77 4.43 -17.34
CA ILE A 545 -21.47 4.42 -18.01
C ILE A 545 -21.51 3.31 -19.07
N SER A 546 -21.51 3.67 -20.35
CA SER A 546 -21.76 2.70 -21.43
C SER A 546 -21.34 3.21 -22.82
N PRO A 547 -21.00 2.31 -23.76
CA PRO A 547 -20.84 2.66 -25.16
C PRO A 547 -22.12 3.20 -25.81
N GLU A 548 -23.29 2.73 -25.35
CA GLU A 548 -24.58 3.09 -25.90
C GLU A 548 -25.39 3.92 -24.89
N ARG A 549 -26.10 4.95 -25.36
CA ARG A 549 -26.95 5.75 -24.48
C ARG A 549 -28.15 4.92 -24.01
N PHE A 550 -28.39 4.91 -22.71
CA PHE A 550 -29.59 4.32 -22.11
C PHE A 550 -30.62 5.43 -21.85
N GLU A 551 -31.88 5.24 -22.27
CA GLU A 551 -32.87 6.33 -22.25
C GLU A 551 -33.37 6.68 -20.84
N LEU A 552 -33.42 5.70 -19.93
CA LEU A 552 -33.93 5.88 -18.57
C LEU A 552 -32.84 6.32 -17.58
N CYS A 553 -31.64 6.68 -18.05
CA CYS A 553 -30.63 7.30 -17.19
C CYS A 553 -30.81 8.81 -17.09
N ASP A 554 -30.60 9.34 -15.90
CA ASP A 554 -30.59 10.78 -15.63
C ASP A 554 -29.30 11.43 -16.10
N ASP A 555 -28.17 10.72 -15.95
CA ASP A 555 -26.87 11.12 -16.47
C ASP A 555 -26.23 9.97 -17.26
N TYR A 556 -25.43 10.35 -18.26
CA TYR A 556 -24.79 9.40 -19.16
C TYR A 556 -23.32 9.75 -19.37
N VAL A 557 -22.42 8.78 -19.24
CA VAL A 557 -21.03 8.84 -19.66
C VAL A 557 -20.83 7.89 -20.83
N HIS A 558 -20.51 8.46 -21.99
CA HIS A 558 -20.20 7.69 -23.19
C HIS A 558 -18.79 7.13 -23.08
N THR A 559 -18.67 5.82 -23.22
CA THR A 559 -17.41 5.11 -23.46
C THR A 559 -17.34 4.66 -24.92
N TYR A 560 -16.20 4.17 -25.39
CA TYR A 560 -16.09 3.66 -26.74
C TYR A 560 -16.54 2.20 -26.83
N HIS A 561 -17.12 1.83 -27.97
CA HIS A 561 -17.39 0.44 -28.28
C HIS A 561 -16.07 -0.28 -28.60
N SER A 562 -15.85 -1.44 -27.98
CA SER A 562 -14.76 -2.35 -28.29
C SER A 562 -15.30 -3.76 -28.47
N ASP A 563 -14.62 -4.59 -29.24
CA ASP A 563 -14.98 -6.00 -29.40
C ASP A 563 -14.50 -6.87 -28.22
N HIS A 564 -13.69 -6.31 -27.32
CA HIS A 564 -13.12 -7.01 -26.17
C HIS A 564 -13.61 -6.43 -24.83
N PRO A 565 -14.13 -7.25 -23.89
CA PRO A 565 -14.66 -6.76 -22.62
C PRO A 565 -13.63 -6.05 -21.74
N MET A 566 -12.37 -6.46 -21.80
CA MET A 566 -11.32 -5.78 -21.02
C MET A 566 -11.07 -4.34 -21.49
N SER A 567 -11.27 -4.02 -22.76
CA SER A 567 -11.15 -2.63 -23.23
C SER A 567 -12.20 -1.73 -22.57
N GLU A 568 -13.45 -2.19 -22.52
CA GLU A 568 -14.53 -1.48 -21.83
C GLU A 568 -14.30 -1.43 -20.31
N PHE A 569 -13.78 -2.52 -19.70
CA PHE A 569 -13.42 -2.57 -18.29
C PHE A 569 -12.42 -1.45 -17.92
N PHE A 570 -11.32 -1.35 -18.66
CA PHE A 570 -10.27 -0.37 -18.40
C PHE A 570 -10.74 1.08 -18.66
N GLU A 571 -11.56 1.31 -19.68
CA GLU A 571 -12.13 2.64 -19.92
C GLU A 571 -13.11 3.04 -18.81
N MET A 572 -14.04 2.15 -18.43
CA MET A 572 -14.99 2.40 -17.34
C MET A 572 -14.29 2.59 -16.00
N MET A 573 -13.17 1.89 -15.76
CA MET A 573 -12.32 2.08 -14.58
C MET A 573 -11.85 3.53 -14.45
N VAL A 574 -11.30 4.11 -15.52
CA VAL A 574 -10.87 5.52 -15.52
C VAL A 574 -12.04 6.45 -15.23
N VAL A 575 -13.22 6.20 -15.80
CA VAL A 575 -14.43 6.99 -15.51
C VAL A 575 -14.78 6.96 -14.03
N THR A 576 -14.80 5.78 -13.39
CA THR A 576 -15.13 5.66 -11.96
C THR A 576 -14.11 6.36 -11.06
N GLN A 577 -12.81 6.27 -11.39
CA GLN A 577 -11.75 6.96 -10.65
C GLN A 577 -11.87 8.49 -10.75
N LEU A 578 -12.13 9.03 -11.96
CA LEU A 578 -12.34 10.46 -12.16
C LEU A 578 -13.60 10.97 -11.48
N LEU A 579 -14.69 10.17 -11.47
CA LEU A 579 -15.90 10.51 -10.74
C LEU A 579 -15.63 10.61 -9.24
N ALA A 580 -14.95 9.63 -8.65
CA ALA A 580 -14.59 9.64 -7.24
C ALA A 580 -13.72 10.86 -6.89
N LEU A 581 -12.69 11.12 -7.70
CA LEU A 581 -11.81 12.29 -7.58
C LEU A 581 -12.62 13.59 -7.53
N GLU A 582 -13.45 13.82 -8.54
CA GLU A 582 -14.17 15.10 -8.67
C GLU A 582 -15.31 15.27 -7.65
N VAL A 583 -15.93 14.19 -7.17
CA VAL A 583 -16.88 14.27 -6.04
C VAL A 583 -16.15 14.61 -4.75
N SER A 584 -15.00 13.98 -4.46
CA SER A 584 -14.18 14.28 -3.29
C SER A 584 -13.69 15.74 -3.27
N VAL A 585 -13.15 16.22 -4.40
CA VAL A 585 -12.73 17.61 -4.57
C VAL A 585 -13.90 18.58 -4.32
N ARG A 586 -15.10 18.22 -4.79
CA ARG A 586 -16.30 19.05 -4.63
C ARG A 586 -16.74 19.18 -3.18
N LEU A 587 -16.56 18.13 -2.38
CA LEU A 587 -16.81 18.14 -0.94
C LEU A 587 -15.72 18.87 -0.14
N GLY A 588 -14.62 19.27 -0.79
CA GLY A 588 -13.50 19.95 -0.14
C GLY A 588 -12.58 19.01 0.65
N ASN A 589 -12.58 17.72 0.32
CA ASN A 589 -11.73 16.73 0.98
C ASN A 589 -10.30 16.73 0.42
N ASP A 590 -9.35 16.24 1.23
CA ASP A 590 -7.99 15.95 0.78
C ASP A 590 -7.96 14.58 0.09
N VAL A 591 -7.79 14.58 -1.23
CA VAL A 591 -7.80 13.38 -2.06
C VAL A 591 -6.54 12.53 -1.85
N ASP A 592 -5.39 13.17 -1.60
CA ASP A 592 -4.11 12.46 -1.46
C ASP A 592 -3.98 11.84 -0.07
N MET A 593 -4.55 12.48 0.96
CA MET A 593 -4.50 12.08 2.36
C MET A 593 -5.90 12.05 3.01
N PRO A 594 -6.77 11.10 2.61
CA PRO A 594 -8.10 10.95 3.16
C PRO A 594 -8.06 10.49 4.62
N ARG A 595 -8.81 11.17 5.51
CA ARG A 595 -8.82 10.92 6.96
C ARG A 595 -9.02 9.44 7.29
N ASN A 596 -8.40 9.01 8.39
CA ASN A 596 -8.50 7.62 8.89
C ASN A 596 -7.99 6.54 7.90
N LEU A 597 -7.30 6.91 6.82
CA LEU A 597 -6.57 5.99 5.95
C LEU A 597 -5.08 6.36 5.81
N ALA A 598 -4.26 5.35 5.55
CA ALA A 598 -2.91 5.54 5.05
C ALA A 598 -2.60 4.51 3.95
N LYS A 599 -1.51 4.74 3.20
CA LYS A 599 -1.28 4.05 1.92
C LYS A 599 -1.12 2.53 1.98
N SER A 600 -0.57 1.97 3.05
CA SER A 600 -0.20 0.55 3.14
C SER A 600 -0.31 0.01 4.55
N VAL A 601 -1.35 -0.75 4.90
CA VAL A 601 -1.59 -1.26 6.26
C VAL A 601 -0.47 -2.24 6.72
N THR A 602 0.53 -1.74 7.45
CA THR A 602 1.70 -2.52 7.92
C THR A 602 1.57 -3.09 9.33
N VAL A 603 0.42 -2.94 9.96
CA VAL A 603 0.12 -3.35 11.33
C VAL A 603 -1.33 -3.76 11.38
N GLU A 604 -1.66 -4.72 12.24
CA GLU A 604 -3.04 -5.18 12.47
C GLU A 604 -3.88 -4.17 13.25
#